data_AF-A5DWX2-F1
#
_entry.id   AF-A5DWX2-F1
#
_cell.length_a   1.000
_cell.length_b   1.000
_cell.length_c   1.000
_cell.angle_alpha   90.00
_cell.angle_beta   90.00
_cell.angle_gamma   90.00
#
_symmetry.space_group_name_H-M   'P 1'
#
loop_
_entity.id
_entity.type
_entity.pdbx_description
1 polymer ?
#
loop_
_entity_poly.entity_id
_entity_poly.type
_entity_poly.pdbx_seq_one_letter_code
_entity_poly.pdbx_strand_id
1 'polypeptide(L)'
;MVEQKDIDLNKPLDESAPATLSKSTLTPNLTRATTTLHGDRFKQAQAQLSRFVLLHPIAVSVYTIFFPSIIGRSLWEYIEISDTALELFWLLVRNKRDFVFALISAIPIIAAVFATFGTLAYFLGDELGTIANQFVQKKYCDLIFGFNVREFASIEDDFEGNNNSNSNSNSNDDNDGVEVKTKEKNNQKRKLNKSQMKANLEKGKNSEVVSYRGSPIAVASVVPDYEQSKPDYFIIKITGVHVRKVFQKVDFDQMLIEWAVLRSRQLYQDFLKNGHHNTSRVKDGSILITIDAYSFDKHFEKLLAKNGFKAIDVNYTVNALDKDKKVGRIYELLYKLFGISTDTFALILSTSNEDVELIKDSQLLKDGSSK
;
A
#
# COMPACT_ATOMS: atom_id res chain seq x y z
N MET A 1 -0.47 -1.42 -27.88
CA MET A 1 -0.05 -1.48 -26.45
C MET A 1 0.37 -0.08 -26.04
N VAL A 2 -0.31 0.53 -25.06
CA VAL A 2 -0.03 1.90 -24.61
C VAL A 2 1.38 2.01 -24.06
N GLU A 3 2.06 3.12 -24.36
CA GLU A 3 3.36 3.43 -23.78
C GLU A 3 3.21 3.55 -22.25
N GLN A 4 3.74 2.56 -21.54
CA GLN A 4 3.67 2.51 -20.09
C GLN A 4 4.72 3.46 -19.51
N LYS A 5 4.28 4.40 -18.69
CA LYS A 5 5.21 5.27 -17.97
C LYS A 5 5.93 4.43 -16.93
N ASP A 6 7.22 4.20 -17.13
CA ASP A 6 8.05 3.55 -16.12
C ASP A 6 8.54 4.60 -15.12
N ILE A 7 8.62 4.18 -13.87
CA ILE A 7 9.08 5.04 -12.78
C ILE A 7 10.26 4.34 -12.14
N ASP A 8 11.41 5.01 -12.21
CA ASP A 8 12.54 4.67 -11.37
C ASP A 8 12.42 5.41 -10.04
N LEU A 9 12.13 4.67 -8.97
CA LEU A 9 12.01 5.22 -7.63
C LEU A 9 13.36 5.60 -7.01
N ASN A 10 14.48 5.14 -7.59
CA ASN A 10 15.81 5.46 -7.09
C ASN A 10 16.38 6.75 -7.70
N LYS A 11 15.78 7.26 -8.77
CA LYS A 11 16.19 8.52 -9.39
C LYS A 11 15.41 9.69 -8.77
N PRO A 12 16.07 10.84 -8.56
CA PRO A 12 15.34 12.06 -8.21
C PRO A 12 14.33 12.39 -9.31
N LEU A 13 13.28 13.12 -8.93
CA LEU A 13 12.33 13.62 -9.91
C LEU A 13 13.04 14.59 -10.87
N ASP A 14 12.61 14.58 -12.13
CA ASP A 14 13.16 15.47 -13.14
C ASP A 14 13.02 16.95 -12.71
N GLU A 15 14.14 17.65 -12.68
CA GLU A 15 14.21 19.06 -12.33
C GLU A 15 13.68 19.97 -13.43
N SER A 16 13.75 19.51 -14.69
CA SER A 16 13.31 20.26 -15.86
C SER A 16 11.80 20.22 -16.07
N ALA A 17 11.12 19.19 -15.53
CA ALA A 17 9.69 19.06 -15.61
C ALA A 17 8.98 20.11 -14.74
N PRO A 18 7.87 20.72 -15.22
CA PRO A 18 7.17 21.77 -14.49
C PRO A 18 6.64 21.23 -13.15
N ALA A 19 6.72 22.05 -12.10
CA ALA A 19 6.31 21.72 -10.73
C ALA A 19 4.77 21.69 -10.57
N THR A 20 4.10 20.90 -11.41
CA THR A 20 2.65 20.73 -11.40
C THR A 20 2.28 19.54 -10.52
N LEU A 21 1.29 19.77 -9.65
CA LEU A 21 0.61 18.73 -8.89
C LEU A 21 -0.71 18.44 -9.60
N SER A 22 -0.95 17.17 -9.94
CA SER A 22 -2.21 16.74 -10.55
C SER A 22 -2.77 15.52 -9.84
N LYS A 23 -4.10 15.41 -9.85
CA LYS A 23 -4.83 14.23 -9.42
C LYS A 23 -5.52 13.64 -10.65
N SER A 24 -5.41 12.34 -10.84
CA SER A 24 -6.10 11.63 -11.90
C SER A 24 -6.60 10.29 -11.38
N THR A 25 -7.64 9.76 -11.99
CA THR A 25 -7.96 8.34 -11.82
C THR A 25 -6.84 7.50 -12.42
N LEU A 26 -6.77 6.23 -12.03
CA LEU A 26 -5.81 5.31 -12.64
C LEU A 26 -6.13 5.13 -14.12
N THR A 27 -5.16 5.46 -14.96
CA THR A 27 -5.20 5.31 -16.42
C THR A 27 -4.29 4.16 -16.85
N PRO A 28 -4.55 3.52 -18.01
CA PRO A 28 -3.72 2.41 -18.50
C PRO A 28 -2.22 2.76 -18.55
N ASN A 29 -1.87 3.96 -19.02
CA ASN A 29 -0.49 4.46 -19.10
C ASN A 29 0.22 4.63 -17.73
N LEU A 30 -0.51 4.87 -16.63
CA LEU A 30 0.03 5.03 -15.26
C LEU A 30 0.02 3.72 -14.47
N THR A 31 -0.45 2.63 -15.06
CA THR A 31 -0.69 1.38 -14.33
C THR A 31 0.60 0.74 -13.82
N ARG A 32 1.62 0.64 -14.67
CA ARG A 32 2.93 0.09 -14.29
C ARG A 32 3.56 0.93 -13.17
N ALA A 33 3.64 2.24 -13.39
CA ALA A 33 4.09 3.23 -12.43
C ALA A 33 3.45 3.08 -11.04
N THR A 34 2.12 3.01 -11.01
CA THR A 34 1.32 2.94 -9.78
C THR A 34 1.47 1.58 -9.09
N THR A 35 1.62 0.51 -9.87
CA THR A 35 1.89 -0.83 -9.34
C THR A 35 3.26 -0.89 -8.67
N THR A 36 4.29 -0.34 -9.31
CA THR A 36 5.64 -0.23 -8.71
C THR A 36 5.59 0.59 -7.42
N LEU A 37 4.80 1.67 -7.41
CA LEU A 37 4.60 2.52 -6.26
C LEU A 37 3.94 1.78 -5.07
N HIS A 38 2.91 0.95 -5.31
CA HIS A 38 2.37 0.08 -4.27
C HIS A 38 3.36 -0.99 -3.80
N GLY A 39 4.18 -1.55 -4.71
CA GLY A 39 5.25 -2.47 -4.34
C GLY A 39 6.27 -1.85 -3.38
N ASP A 40 6.59 -0.56 -3.58
CA ASP A 40 7.48 0.20 -2.69
C ASP A 40 6.91 0.36 -1.27
N ARG A 41 5.57 0.43 -1.11
CA ARG A 41 4.93 0.41 0.21
C ARG A 41 5.42 -0.75 1.06
N PHE A 42 5.51 -1.95 0.49
CA PHE A 42 5.93 -3.14 1.22
C PHE A 42 7.42 -3.12 1.57
N LYS A 43 8.27 -2.52 0.71
CA LYS A 43 9.69 -2.30 1.05
C LYS A 43 9.85 -1.27 2.17
N GLN A 44 9.05 -0.20 2.14
CA GLN A 44 9.04 0.79 3.22
C GLN A 44 8.55 0.17 4.52
N ALA A 45 7.48 -0.63 4.48
CA ALA A 45 6.97 -1.38 5.63
C ALA A 45 8.01 -2.38 6.16
N GLN A 46 8.76 -3.07 5.28
CA GLN A 46 9.87 -3.95 5.68
C GLN A 46 10.95 -3.16 6.44
N ALA A 47 11.35 -1.99 5.93
CA ALA A 47 12.34 -1.15 6.59
C ALA A 47 11.84 -0.61 7.95
N GLN A 48 10.56 -0.23 8.03
CA GLN A 48 9.92 0.18 9.28
C GLN A 48 9.87 -0.96 10.29
N LEU A 49 9.49 -2.17 9.86
CA LEU A 49 9.45 -3.37 10.68
C LEU A 49 10.85 -3.71 11.23
N SER A 50 11.88 -3.70 10.38
CA SER A 50 13.25 -3.97 10.84
C SER A 50 13.71 -2.95 11.88
N ARG A 51 13.41 -1.67 11.66
CA ARG A 51 13.70 -0.61 12.63
C ARG A 51 12.91 -0.82 13.93
N PHE A 52 11.64 -1.21 13.83
CA PHE A 52 10.77 -1.46 14.98
C PHE A 52 11.30 -2.62 15.84
N VAL A 53 11.73 -3.73 15.23
CA VAL A 53 12.33 -4.87 15.95
C VAL A 53 13.62 -4.47 16.65
N LEU A 54 14.51 -3.72 15.98
CA LEU A 54 15.78 -3.27 16.56
C LEU A 54 15.60 -2.28 17.71
N LEU A 55 14.55 -1.46 17.68
CA LEU A 55 14.22 -0.48 18.72
C LEU A 55 13.15 -1.00 19.70
N HIS A 56 12.77 -2.27 19.62
CA HIS A 56 11.77 -2.85 20.50
C HIS A 56 12.25 -2.80 21.96
N PRO A 57 11.37 -2.56 22.95
CA PRO A 57 11.77 -2.48 24.37
C PRO A 57 12.58 -3.69 24.87
N ILE A 58 12.28 -4.89 24.35
CA ILE A 58 13.04 -6.11 24.65
C ILE A 58 14.48 -5.99 24.13
N ALA A 59 14.66 -5.61 22.86
CA ALA A 59 15.99 -5.44 22.26
C ALA A 59 16.79 -4.35 22.97
N VAL A 60 16.15 -3.20 23.25
CA VAL A 60 16.75 -2.11 24.02
C VAL A 60 17.18 -2.58 25.40
N SER A 61 16.34 -3.31 26.13
CA SER A 61 16.68 -3.86 27.45
C SER A 61 17.88 -4.79 27.39
N VAL A 62 17.95 -5.65 26.37
CA VAL A 62 19.10 -6.53 26.14
C VAL A 62 20.36 -5.72 25.85
N TYR A 63 20.31 -4.70 24.99
CA TYR A 63 21.46 -3.83 24.74
C TYR A 63 21.92 -3.10 26.02
N THR A 64 20.98 -2.58 26.81
CA THR A 64 21.25 -1.86 28.06
C THR A 64 21.89 -2.75 29.12
N ILE A 65 21.59 -4.05 29.15
CA ILE A 65 22.20 -4.99 30.11
C ILE A 65 23.54 -5.51 29.59
N PHE A 66 23.57 -5.99 28.34
CA PHE A 66 24.73 -6.69 27.81
C PHE A 66 25.87 -5.75 27.45
N PHE A 67 25.62 -4.56 26.87
CA PHE A 67 26.73 -3.69 26.44
C PHE A 67 27.56 -3.19 27.63
N PRO A 68 26.97 -2.65 28.72
CA PRO A 68 27.75 -2.27 29.89
C PRO A 68 28.44 -3.46 30.55
N SER A 69 27.83 -4.64 30.56
CA SER A 69 28.44 -5.86 31.11
C SER A 69 29.67 -6.29 30.31
N ILE A 70 29.59 -6.26 28.98
CA ILE A 70 30.71 -6.59 28.08
C ILE A 70 31.83 -5.56 28.24
N ILE A 71 31.49 -4.27 28.21
CA ILE A 71 32.47 -3.18 28.37
C ILE A 71 33.12 -3.26 29.76
N GLY A 72 32.32 -3.45 30.81
CA GLY A 72 32.80 -3.60 32.18
C GLY A 72 33.73 -4.79 32.34
N ARG A 73 33.46 -5.92 31.68
CA ARG A 73 34.36 -7.08 31.66
C ARG A 73 35.65 -6.80 30.91
N SER A 74 35.60 -6.13 29.76
CA SER A 74 36.80 -5.72 29.02
C SER A 74 37.65 -4.70 29.79
N LEU A 75 37.04 -3.91 30.67
CA LEU A 75 37.71 -2.93 31.52
C LEU A 75 38.02 -3.45 32.93
N TRP A 76 37.75 -4.74 33.21
CA TRP A 76 37.82 -5.27 34.57
C TRP A 76 39.22 -5.11 35.19
N GLU A 77 40.28 -5.33 34.43
CA GLU A 77 41.66 -5.15 34.89
C GLU A 77 41.96 -3.70 35.31
N TYR A 78 41.39 -2.72 34.60
CA TYR A 78 41.54 -1.31 34.97
C TYR A 78 40.73 -0.97 36.23
N ILE A 79 39.54 -1.56 36.36
CA ILE A 79 38.66 -1.38 37.52
C ILE A 79 39.32 -1.97 38.77
N GLU A 80 39.95 -3.13 38.65
CA GLU A 80 40.65 -3.80 39.75
C GLU A 80 41.89 -3.04 40.23
N ILE A 81 42.58 -2.33 39.33
CA ILE A 81 43.77 -1.52 39.67
C ILE A 81 43.38 -0.17 40.29
N SER A 82 42.20 0.35 39.98
CA SER A 82 41.76 1.66 40.47
C SER A 82 41.06 1.57 41.82
N ASP A 83 41.56 2.28 42.83
CA ASP A 83 40.89 2.34 44.15
C ASP A 83 39.70 3.31 44.15
N THR A 84 39.69 4.26 43.19
CA THR A 84 38.63 5.28 43.07
C THR A 84 38.23 5.54 41.63
N ALA A 85 36.98 5.99 41.41
CA ALA A 85 36.47 6.32 40.07
C ALA A 85 37.26 7.46 39.38
N LEU A 86 37.83 8.37 40.18
CA LEU A 86 38.64 9.47 39.66
C LEU A 86 40.01 8.98 39.16
N GLU A 87 40.61 8.03 39.87
CA GLU A 87 41.83 7.35 39.43
C GLU A 87 41.58 6.51 38.18
N LEU A 88 40.46 5.78 38.11
CA LEU A 88 40.05 5.07 36.90
C LEU A 88 39.99 6.03 35.70
N PHE A 89 39.25 7.14 35.84
CA PHE A 89 39.16 8.14 34.76
C PHE A 89 40.54 8.68 34.35
N TRP A 90 41.42 8.93 35.31
CA TRP A 90 42.76 9.43 35.03
C TRP A 90 43.64 8.38 34.32
N LEU A 91 43.53 7.11 34.69
CA LEU A 91 44.18 5.98 34.02
C LEU A 91 43.68 5.83 32.57
N LEU A 92 42.37 5.97 32.32
CA LEU A 92 41.80 5.92 30.97
C LEU A 92 42.34 7.06 30.09
N VAL A 93 42.50 8.26 30.65
CA VAL A 93 43.03 9.43 29.92
C VAL A 93 44.54 9.35 29.71
N ARG A 94 45.30 8.73 30.63
CA ARG A 94 46.76 8.60 30.51
C ARG A 94 47.17 7.47 29.56
N ASN A 95 46.51 6.32 29.64
CA ASN A 95 46.81 5.13 28.83
C ASN A 95 45.80 4.96 27.69
N LYS A 96 45.60 6.02 26.89
CA LYS A 96 44.57 6.06 25.84
C LYS A 96 44.66 4.89 24.86
N ARG A 97 45.87 4.44 24.53
CA ARG A 97 46.08 3.35 23.56
C ARG A 97 45.54 2.03 24.08
N ASP A 98 45.92 1.65 25.30
CA ASP A 98 45.52 0.37 25.89
C ASP A 98 44.01 0.36 26.19
N PHE A 99 43.46 1.48 26.67
CA PHE A 99 42.02 1.64 26.82
C PHE A 99 41.27 1.46 25.49
N VAL A 100 41.76 2.09 24.41
CA VAL A 100 41.16 1.94 23.07
C VAL A 100 41.25 0.49 22.60
N PHE A 101 42.36 -0.22 22.86
CA PHE A 101 42.48 -1.65 22.54
C PHE A 101 41.48 -2.51 23.32
N ALA A 102 41.27 -2.24 24.62
CA ALA A 102 40.28 -2.92 25.44
C ALA A 102 38.84 -2.65 24.98
N LEU A 103 38.55 -1.43 24.50
CA LEU A 103 37.24 -1.12 23.92
C LEU A 103 37.05 -1.79 22.54
N ILE A 104 38.09 -1.81 21.71
CA ILE A 104 38.07 -2.47 20.40
C ILE A 104 37.87 -3.99 20.56
N SER A 105 38.46 -4.60 21.59
CA SER A 105 38.28 -6.04 21.85
C SER A 105 36.85 -6.40 22.26
N ALA A 106 36.05 -5.46 22.76
CA ALA A 106 34.62 -5.63 23.06
C ALA A 106 33.73 -5.59 21.79
N ILE A 107 34.18 -4.94 20.71
CA ILE A 107 33.39 -4.72 19.49
C ILE A 107 32.85 -6.02 18.88
N PRO A 108 33.61 -7.13 18.75
CA PRO A 108 33.10 -8.36 18.16
C PRO A 108 31.90 -8.95 18.92
N ILE A 109 31.92 -8.89 20.27
CA ILE A 109 30.84 -9.41 21.10
C ILE A 109 29.60 -8.51 21.00
N ILE A 110 29.80 -7.18 21.06
CA ILE A 110 28.72 -6.21 20.85
C ILE A 110 28.11 -6.38 19.45
N ALA A 111 28.94 -6.54 18.42
CA ALA A 111 28.51 -6.79 17.06
C ALA A 111 27.74 -8.11 16.94
N ALA A 112 28.13 -9.16 17.65
CA ALA A 112 27.39 -10.42 17.70
C ALA A 112 25.98 -10.24 18.30
N VAL A 113 25.85 -9.51 19.40
CA VAL A 113 24.54 -9.19 20.00
C VAL A 113 23.70 -8.32 19.06
N PHE A 114 24.28 -7.34 18.36
CA PHE A 114 23.55 -6.59 17.34
C PHE A 114 23.15 -7.49 16.15
N ALA A 115 24.02 -8.41 15.73
CA ALA A 115 23.76 -9.30 14.61
C ALA A 115 22.61 -10.28 14.90
N THR A 116 22.43 -10.74 16.15
CA THR A 116 21.28 -11.61 16.48
C THR A 116 19.94 -10.90 16.31
N PHE A 117 19.81 -9.64 16.76
CA PHE A 117 18.59 -8.86 16.51
C PHE A 117 18.48 -8.39 15.06
N GLY A 118 19.59 -8.08 14.39
CA GLY A 118 19.61 -7.75 12.97
C GLY A 118 19.14 -8.91 12.09
N THR A 119 19.59 -10.13 12.36
CA THR A 119 19.12 -11.34 11.67
C THR A 119 17.68 -11.65 12.00
N LEU A 120 17.25 -11.49 13.27
CA LEU A 120 15.86 -11.64 13.65
C LEU A 120 14.94 -10.64 12.92
N ALA A 121 15.34 -9.36 12.87
CA ALA A 121 14.64 -8.33 12.12
C ALA A 121 14.55 -8.65 10.63
N TYR A 122 15.65 -9.16 10.04
CA TYR A 122 15.67 -9.62 8.64
C TYR A 122 14.68 -10.76 8.40
N PHE A 123 14.67 -11.80 9.24
CA PHE A 123 13.73 -12.92 9.11
C PHE A 123 12.27 -12.47 9.25
N LEU A 124 11.96 -11.60 10.22
CA LEU A 124 10.59 -11.10 10.41
C LEU A 124 10.14 -10.21 9.23
N GLY A 125 11.07 -9.49 8.61
CA GLY A 125 10.83 -8.65 7.43
C GLY A 125 10.84 -9.37 6.08
N ASP A 126 11.31 -10.62 6.01
CA ASP A 126 11.46 -11.36 4.75
C ASP A 126 10.12 -11.59 4.05
N GLU A 127 9.02 -11.77 4.80
CA GLU A 127 7.68 -11.90 4.20
C GLU A 127 7.26 -10.64 3.44
N LEU A 128 7.49 -9.45 4.01
CA LEU A 128 7.22 -8.17 3.33
C LEU A 128 8.12 -7.97 2.10
N GLY A 129 9.39 -8.38 2.21
CA GLY A 129 10.31 -8.38 1.07
C GLY A 129 9.84 -9.30 -0.05
N THR A 130 9.34 -10.49 0.29
CA THR A 130 8.77 -11.44 -0.66
C THR A 130 7.53 -10.88 -1.34
N ILE A 131 6.62 -10.24 -0.58
CA ILE A 131 5.43 -9.57 -1.15
C ILE A 131 5.87 -8.46 -2.11
N ALA A 132 6.83 -7.63 -1.73
CA ALA A 132 7.33 -6.54 -2.57
C ALA A 132 7.94 -7.06 -3.89
N ASN A 133 8.77 -8.10 -3.82
CA ASN A 133 9.45 -8.66 -4.99
C ASN A 133 8.49 -9.42 -5.92
N GLN A 134 7.47 -10.07 -5.35
CA GLN A 134 6.48 -10.86 -6.09
C GLN A 134 5.19 -10.09 -6.34
N PHE A 135 5.15 -8.79 -6.05
CA PHE A 135 3.94 -7.97 -6.10
C PHE A 135 3.22 -8.05 -7.46
N VAL A 136 3.99 -7.97 -8.54
CA VAL A 136 3.49 -8.08 -9.91
C VAL A 136 3.28 -9.55 -10.33
N GLN A 137 4.14 -10.46 -9.86
CA GLN A 137 4.15 -11.85 -10.34
C GLN A 137 3.03 -12.71 -9.75
N LYS A 138 2.69 -12.51 -8.47
CA LYS A 138 1.72 -13.32 -7.71
C LYS A 138 0.29 -12.77 -7.75
N LYS A 139 -0.03 -11.85 -8.66
CA LYS A 139 -1.34 -11.17 -8.74
C LYS A 139 -1.73 -10.42 -7.44
N TYR A 140 -0.75 -10.08 -6.58
CA TYR A 140 -1.01 -9.22 -5.42
C TYR A 140 -1.48 -7.84 -5.85
N CYS A 141 -1.00 -7.34 -6.99
CA CYS A 141 -1.53 -6.14 -7.62
C CYS A 141 -3.04 -6.23 -7.90
N ASP A 142 -3.53 -7.38 -8.39
CA ASP A 142 -4.94 -7.54 -8.72
C ASP A 142 -5.84 -7.48 -7.49
N LEU A 143 -5.35 -7.97 -6.33
CA LEU A 143 -6.03 -7.84 -5.06
C LEU A 143 -6.06 -6.40 -4.53
N ILE A 144 -4.98 -5.64 -4.74
CA ILE A 144 -4.92 -4.23 -4.35
C ILE A 144 -5.85 -3.38 -5.22
N PHE A 145 -5.91 -3.61 -6.53
CA PHE A 145 -6.75 -2.81 -7.43
C PHE A 145 -8.18 -3.35 -7.58
N GLY A 146 -8.44 -4.62 -7.24
CA GLY A 146 -9.74 -5.28 -7.41
C GLY A 146 -10.06 -5.70 -8.85
N PHE A 147 -9.06 -5.74 -9.73
CA PHE A 147 -9.16 -6.17 -11.12
C PHE A 147 -7.82 -6.61 -11.70
N ASN A 148 -7.84 -7.27 -12.86
CA ASN A 148 -6.63 -7.71 -13.55
C ASN A 148 -5.87 -6.51 -14.13
N VAL A 149 -4.79 -6.13 -13.45
CA VAL A 149 -3.98 -4.95 -13.76
C VAL A 149 -3.28 -5.10 -15.11
N ARG A 150 -2.87 -6.31 -15.46
CA ARG A 150 -2.16 -6.61 -16.71
C ARG A 150 -3.06 -6.43 -17.92
N GLU A 151 -4.30 -6.90 -17.83
CA GLU A 151 -5.32 -6.68 -18.86
C GLU A 151 -5.64 -5.20 -19.00
N PHE A 152 -5.82 -4.50 -17.87
CA PHE A 152 -6.07 -3.06 -17.86
C PHE A 152 -4.96 -2.24 -18.52
N ALA A 153 -3.69 -2.55 -18.23
CA ALA A 153 -2.53 -1.88 -18.83
C ALA A 153 -2.41 -2.11 -20.36
N SER A 154 -3.05 -3.15 -20.89
CA SER A 154 -3.03 -3.48 -22.32
C SER A 154 -4.10 -2.77 -23.14
N ILE A 155 -5.06 -2.11 -22.49
CA ILE A 155 -6.13 -1.35 -23.14
C ILE A 155 -5.50 -0.16 -23.86
N GLU A 156 -5.69 -0.07 -25.17
CA GLU A 156 -5.27 1.09 -25.99
C GLU A 156 -6.12 2.31 -25.67
N ASP A 157 -5.48 3.49 -25.55
CA ASP A 157 -6.12 4.78 -25.25
C ASP A 157 -7.08 5.23 -26.37
N ASP A 158 -7.13 4.53 -27.51
CA ASP A 158 -7.94 4.82 -28.70
C ASP A 158 -9.46 4.80 -28.47
N PHE A 159 -9.93 4.42 -27.27
CA PHE A 159 -11.35 4.39 -26.94
C PHE A 159 -12.02 5.77 -26.80
N GLU A 160 -11.25 6.86 -26.69
CA GLU A 160 -11.81 8.22 -26.66
C GLU A 160 -11.93 8.86 -28.06
N GLY A 161 -11.38 8.25 -29.12
CA GLY A 161 -11.24 8.90 -30.43
C GLY A 161 -12.17 8.43 -31.55
N ASN A 162 -12.82 7.26 -31.46
CA ASN A 162 -13.38 6.64 -32.66
C ASN A 162 -14.87 6.25 -32.57
N ASN A 163 -15.74 7.27 -32.54
CA ASN A 163 -17.18 7.14 -32.82
C ASN A 163 -17.56 7.55 -34.25
N ASN A 164 -16.60 7.78 -35.18
CA ASN A 164 -16.92 8.41 -36.46
C ASN A 164 -16.27 7.82 -37.73
N SER A 165 -15.76 6.60 -37.72
CA SER A 165 -15.32 5.92 -38.96
C SER A 165 -16.22 4.73 -39.28
N ASN A 166 -17.41 5.06 -39.80
CA ASN A 166 -18.27 4.11 -40.50
C ASN A 166 -17.72 3.92 -41.92
N SER A 167 -16.60 3.20 -42.08
CA SER A 167 -16.11 2.81 -43.40
C SER A 167 -16.86 1.57 -43.88
N ASN A 168 -17.87 1.84 -44.68
CA ASN A 168 -18.67 0.88 -45.40
C ASN A 168 -17.82 0.28 -46.55
N SER A 169 -17.07 -0.80 -46.30
CA SER A 169 -16.44 -1.58 -47.37
C SER A 169 -17.26 -2.83 -47.65
N ASN A 170 -18.24 -2.67 -48.55
CA ASN A 170 -18.89 -3.76 -49.26
C ASN A 170 -17.89 -4.32 -50.29
N SER A 171 -17.33 -5.49 -50.01
CA SER A 171 -16.72 -6.36 -51.02
C SER A 171 -17.54 -7.64 -51.06
N ASN A 172 -18.35 -7.77 -52.12
CA ASN A 172 -19.01 -9.01 -52.50
C ASN A 172 -17.94 -9.95 -53.07
N ASP A 173 -17.69 -11.05 -52.37
CA ASP A 173 -16.98 -12.20 -52.93
C ASP A 173 -17.71 -13.46 -52.45
N ASP A 174 -18.36 -14.14 -53.38
CA ASP A 174 -19.05 -15.40 -53.18
C ASP A 174 -18.00 -16.52 -53.05
N ASN A 175 -17.76 -16.97 -51.81
CA ASN A 175 -17.03 -18.21 -51.57
C ASN A 175 -17.61 -19.00 -50.39
N ASP A 176 -17.83 -20.28 -50.66
CA ASP A 176 -18.74 -21.19 -49.98
C ASP A 176 -18.35 -21.60 -48.54
N GLY A 177 -19.32 -21.45 -47.64
CA GLY A 177 -19.79 -22.50 -46.70
C GLY A 177 -18.97 -22.83 -45.44
N VAL A 178 -17.63 -22.80 -45.46
CA VAL A 178 -16.80 -23.27 -44.33
C VAL A 178 -16.22 -22.13 -43.49
N GLU A 179 -16.21 -20.91 -44.01
CA GLU A 179 -15.60 -19.73 -43.37
C GLU A 179 -16.54 -18.99 -42.38
N VAL A 180 -17.85 -19.27 -42.41
CA VAL A 180 -18.87 -18.52 -41.67
C VAL A 180 -18.79 -18.78 -40.16
N LYS A 181 -18.55 -20.03 -39.73
CA LYS A 181 -18.48 -20.39 -38.30
C LYS A 181 -17.23 -19.83 -37.59
N THR A 182 -16.15 -19.56 -38.33
CA THR A 182 -14.93 -18.97 -37.77
C THR A 182 -15.05 -17.46 -37.59
N LYS A 183 -15.73 -16.77 -38.51
CA LYS A 183 -16.01 -15.33 -38.41
C LYS A 183 -16.95 -15.00 -37.24
N GLU A 184 -17.96 -15.84 -36.96
CA GLU A 184 -18.87 -15.65 -35.80
C GLU A 184 -18.17 -15.83 -34.45
N LYS A 185 -17.35 -16.87 -34.29
CA LYS A 185 -16.56 -17.09 -33.06
C LYS A 185 -15.60 -15.93 -32.78
N ASN A 186 -14.96 -15.39 -33.81
CA ASN A 186 -14.04 -14.26 -33.67
C ASN A 186 -14.79 -12.97 -33.29
N ASN A 187 -15.99 -12.74 -33.82
CA ASN A 187 -16.81 -11.58 -33.48
C ASN A 187 -17.36 -11.65 -32.04
N GLN A 188 -17.76 -12.83 -31.57
CA GLN A 188 -18.18 -13.02 -30.18
C GLN A 188 -17.02 -12.80 -29.19
N LYS A 189 -15.82 -13.31 -29.47
CA LYS A 189 -14.62 -13.08 -28.64
C LYS A 189 -14.23 -11.60 -28.57
N ARG A 190 -14.36 -10.86 -29.68
CA ARG A 190 -14.13 -9.40 -29.71
C ARG A 190 -15.16 -8.63 -28.87
N LYS A 191 -16.45 -9.00 -28.95
CA LYS A 191 -17.52 -8.36 -28.15
C LYS A 191 -17.35 -8.61 -26.65
N LEU A 192 -17.03 -9.85 -26.25
CA LEU A 192 -16.80 -10.21 -24.85
C LEU A 192 -15.61 -9.43 -24.26
N ASN A 193 -14.52 -9.32 -25.02
CA ASN A 193 -13.35 -8.53 -24.62
C ASN A 193 -13.69 -7.04 -24.45
N LYS A 194 -14.49 -6.45 -25.35
CA LYS A 194 -14.88 -5.03 -25.25
C LYS A 194 -15.68 -4.72 -23.98
N SER A 195 -16.59 -5.59 -23.57
CA SER A 195 -17.36 -5.43 -22.32
C SER A 195 -16.47 -5.56 -21.08
N GLN A 196 -15.55 -6.52 -21.07
CA GLN A 196 -14.60 -6.71 -19.97
C GLN A 196 -13.62 -5.53 -19.86
N MET A 197 -13.13 -5.01 -20.99
CA MET A 197 -12.29 -3.82 -21.03
C MET A 197 -13.01 -2.60 -20.46
N LYS A 198 -14.27 -2.37 -20.86
CA LYS A 198 -15.08 -1.28 -20.29
C LYS A 198 -15.29 -1.45 -18.78
N ALA A 199 -15.56 -2.66 -18.32
CA ALA A 199 -15.69 -2.94 -16.89
C ALA A 199 -14.39 -2.66 -16.12
N ASN A 200 -13.23 -3.05 -16.68
CA ASN A 200 -11.93 -2.77 -16.07
C ASN A 200 -11.61 -1.27 -16.06
N LEU A 201 -11.97 -0.53 -17.12
CA LEU A 201 -11.86 0.94 -17.18
C LEU A 201 -12.66 1.62 -16.07
N GLU A 202 -13.91 1.18 -15.85
CA GLU A 202 -14.73 1.68 -14.74
C GLU A 202 -14.13 1.36 -13.37
N LYS A 203 -13.53 0.17 -13.20
CA LYS A 203 -12.83 -0.19 -11.96
C LYS A 203 -11.56 0.65 -11.74
N GLY A 204 -10.87 1.09 -12.79
CA GLY A 204 -9.73 2.01 -12.68
C GLY A 204 -10.09 3.34 -12.00
N LYS A 205 -11.36 3.78 -12.08
CA LYS A 205 -11.86 4.97 -11.36
C LYS A 205 -11.91 4.78 -9.84
N ASN A 206 -11.75 3.55 -9.35
CA ASN A 206 -11.66 3.24 -7.92
C ASN A 206 -10.23 3.34 -7.38
N SER A 207 -9.32 3.90 -8.18
CA SER A 207 -7.99 4.28 -7.76
C SER A 207 -7.71 5.73 -8.13
N GLU A 208 -7.21 6.51 -7.17
CA GLU A 208 -6.75 7.87 -7.40
C GLU A 208 -5.23 7.91 -7.31
N VAL A 209 -4.62 8.56 -8.30
CA VAL A 209 -3.18 8.74 -8.42
C VAL A 209 -2.88 10.22 -8.32
N VAL A 210 -1.97 10.57 -7.42
CA VAL A 210 -1.45 11.93 -7.28
C VAL A 210 -0.09 11.95 -7.95
N SER A 211 0.06 12.83 -8.93
CA SER A 211 1.31 13.00 -9.68
C SER A 211 1.92 14.36 -9.40
N TYR A 212 3.24 14.39 -9.23
CA TYR A 212 4.01 15.62 -9.15
C TYR A 212 5.10 15.60 -10.21
N ARG A 213 5.22 16.68 -10.99
CA ARG A 213 6.10 16.74 -12.18
C ARG A 213 5.84 15.58 -13.14
N GLY A 214 4.55 15.26 -13.32
CA GLY A 214 4.08 14.14 -14.13
C GLY A 214 4.43 12.74 -13.59
N SER A 215 5.07 12.61 -12.43
CA SER A 215 5.42 11.31 -11.83
C SER A 215 4.46 10.98 -10.68
N PRO A 216 3.79 9.82 -10.69
CA PRO A 216 3.01 9.31 -9.56
C PRO A 216 3.81 9.29 -8.25
N ILE A 217 3.36 10.08 -7.28
CA ILE A 217 3.97 10.19 -5.94
C ILE A 217 3.10 9.57 -4.84
N ALA A 218 1.79 9.48 -5.08
CA ALA A 218 0.87 8.84 -4.15
C ALA A 218 -0.27 8.14 -4.89
N VAL A 219 -0.85 7.12 -4.26
CA VAL A 219 -1.97 6.35 -4.79
C VAL A 219 -2.86 5.85 -3.66
N ALA A 220 -4.17 5.86 -3.87
CA ALA A 220 -5.08 5.04 -3.09
C ALA A 220 -6.03 4.23 -3.98
N SER A 221 -6.47 3.09 -3.46
CA SER A 221 -7.37 2.16 -4.14
C SER A 221 -8.45 1.68 -3.18
N VAL A 222 -9.68 1.61 -3.66
CA VAL A 222 -10.84 1.08 -2.93
C VAL A 222 -11.48 -0.08 -3.70
N VAL A 223 -11.81 -1.15 -2.99
CA VAL A 223 -12.43 -2.34 -3.57
C VAL A 223 -13.73 -2.64 -2.81
N PRO A 224 -14.89 -2.52 -3.46
CA PRO A 224 -16.16 -2.93 -2.87
C PRO A 224 -16.26 -4.46 -2.79
N ASP A 225 -16.79 -4.96 -1.69
CA ASP A 225 -17.13 -6.38 -1.53
C ASP A 225 -18.61 -6.60 -1.89
N TYR A 226 -18.88 -6.77 -3.18
CA TYR A 226 -20.24 -6.94 -3.68
C TYR A 226 -20.89 -8.26 -3.25
N GLU A 227 -20.12 -9.27 -2.84
CA GLU A 227 -20.66 -10.58 -2.45
C GLU A 227 -21.33 -10.51 -1.07
N GLN A 228 -20.73 -9.73 -0.16
CA GLN A 228 -21.24 -9.56 1.20
C GLN A 228 -22.15 -8.33 1.34
N SER A 229 -22.09 -7.40 0.37
CA SER A 229 -22.88 -6.17 0.40
C SER A 229 -24.36 -6.40 0.12
N LYS A 230 -25.20 -5.70 0.87
CA LYS A 230 -26.65 -5.64 0.74
C LYS A 230 -27.10 -4.17 0.63
N PRO A 231 -28.32 -3.89 0.16
CA PRO A 231 -28.84 -2.52 0.10
C PRO A 231 -28.78 -1.78 1.45
N ASP A 232 -29.02 -2.48 2.56
CA ASP A 232 -28.99 -1.86 3.91
C ASP A 232 -27.56 -1.74 4.49
N TYR A 233 -26.60 -2.48 3.93
CA TYR A 233 -25.24 -2.58 4.46
C TYR A 233 -24.22 -2.86 3.35
N PHE A 234 -23.40 -1.86 3.02
CA PHE A 234 -22.42 -1.92 1.94
C PHE A 234 -21.00 -1.98 2.49
N ILE A 235 -20.22 -2.98 2.07
CA ILE A 235 -18.87 -3.20 2.57
C ILE A 235 -17.85 -2.78 1.52
N ILE A 236 -16.90 -1.95 1.93
CA ILE A 236 -15.80 -1.50 1.08
C ILE A 236 -14.50 -1.66 1.84
N LYS A 237 -13.46 -2.10 1.13
CA LYS A 237 -12.10 -2.17 1.65
C LYS A 237 -11.22 -1.14 0.95
N ILE A 238 -10.57 -0.28 1.72
CA ILE A 238 -9.43 0.50 1.23
C ILE A 238 -8.24 -0.46 1.22
N THR A 239 -7.90 -0.95 0.04
CA THR A 239 -6.90 -2.01 -0.16
C THR A 239 -5.49 -1.47 -0.24
N GLY A 240 -5.31 -0.20 -0.63
CA GLY A 240 -4.00 0.42 -0.69
C GLY A 240 -4.08 1.93 -0.51
N VAL A 241 -3.18 2.47 0.29
CA VAL A 241 -2.87 3.90 0.39
C VAL A 241 -1.35 4.00 0.41
N HIS A 242 -0.73 4.72 -0.50
CA HIS A 242 0.72 4.83 -0.49
C HIS A 242 1.18 6.20 -0.92
N VAL A 243 2.20 6.69 -0.24
CA VAL A 243 2.89 7.94 -0.52
C VAL A 243 4.38 7.62 -0.55
N ARG A 244 5.08 8.06 -1.60
CA ARG A 244 6.54 7.93 -1.66
C ARG A 244 7.18 8.56 -0.42
N LYS A 245 8.23 7.91 0.11
CA LYS A 245 8.91 8.32 1.34
C LYS A 245 9.26 9.82 1.41
N VAL A 246 9.76 10.39 0.30
CA VAL A 246 10.16 11.80 0.25
C VAL A 246 8.99 12.79 0.39
N PHE A 247 7.76 12.35 0.16
CA PHE A 247 6.52 13.14 0.25
C PHE A 247 5.67 12.82 1.48
N GLN A 248 6.14 11.95 2.39
CA GLN A 248 5.38 11.56 3.59
C GLN A 248 5.07 12.73 4.54
N LYS A 249 5.78 13.86 4.43
CA LYS A 249 5.55 15.05 5.26
C LYS A 249 4.46 16.00 4.73
N VAL A 250 3.88 15.71 3.57
CA VAL A 250 2.93 16.60 2.87
C VAL A 250 1.48 16.15 3.07
N ASP A 251 1.22 15.26 4.04
CA ASP A 251 -0.11 14.76 4.41
C ASP A 251 -0.94 14.22 3.22
N PHE A 252 -0.29 13.70 2.18
CA PHE A 252 -1.01 13.10 1.04
C PHE A 252 -1.80 11.85 1.43
N ASP A 253 -1.39 11.14 2.47
CA ASP A 253 -2.11 10.02 3.05
C ASP A 253 -3.46 10.45 3.66
N GLN A 254 -3.51 11.57 4.38
CA GLN A 254 -4.77 12.18 4.87
C GLN A 254 -5.73 12.43 3.70
N MET A 255 -5.25 13.15 2.68
CA MET A 255 -6.04 13.50 1.50
C MET A 255 -6.57 12.26 0.77
N LEU A 256 -5.75 11.21 0.66
CA LEU A 256 -6.13 9.96 0.00
C LEU A 256 -7.16 9.16 0.80
N ILE A 257 -7.08 9.16 2.14
CA ILE A 257 -8.11 8.55 3.00
C ILE A 257 -9.44 9.29 2.84
N GLU A 258 -9.43 10.63 2.86
CA GLU A 258 -10.63 11.44 2.63
C GLU A 258 -11.25 11.15 1.25
N TRP A 259 -10.41 11.09 0.21
CA TRP A 259 -10.87 10.68 -1.12
C TRP A 259 -11.49 9.28 -1.11
N ALA A 260 -10.86 8.30 -0.45
CA ALA A 260 -11.36 6.93 -0.40
C ALA A 260 -12.72 6.85 0.30
N VAL A 261 -12.95 7.65 1.34
CA VAL A 261 -14.25 7.79 2.03
C VAL A 261 -15.30 8.40 1.11
N LEU A 262 -14.97 9.44 0.34
CA LEU A 262 -15.90 10.03 -0.64
C LEU A 262 -16.21 9.05 -1.78
N ARG A 263 -15.19 8.36 -2.32
CA ARG A 263 -15.36 7.36 -3.37
C ARG A 263 -16.21 6.18 -2.91
N SER A 264 -16.07 5.80 -1.63
CA SER A 264 -16.90 4.78 -0.99
C SER A 264 -18.38 5.12 -1.03
N ARG A 265 -18.76 6.37 -0.72
CA ARG A 265 -20.13 6.85 -0.84
C ARG A 265 -20.64 6.80 -2.28
N GLN A 266 -19.82 7.21 -3.25
CA GLN A 266 -20.18 7.16 -4.67
C GLN A 266 -20.46 5.72 -5.14
N LEU A 267 -19.58 4.78 -4.77
CA LEU A 267 -19.74 3.37 -5.11
C LEU A 267 -21.02 2.76 -4.54
N TYR A 268 -21.39 3.15 -3.32
CA TYR A 268 -22.67 2.74 -2.73
C TYR A 268 -23.87 3.29 -3.54
N GLN A 269 -23.84 4.56 -3.95
CA GLN A 269 -24.90 5.14 -4.78
C GLN A 269 -25.00 4.45 -6.15
N ASP A 270 -23.85 4.12 -6.76
CA ASP A 270 -23.80 3.38 -8.02
C ASP A 270 -24.33 1.95 -7.86
N PHE A 271 -24.03 1.30 -6.74
CA PHE A 271 -24.58 -0.02 -6.38
C PHE A 271 -26.10 0.01 -6.29
N LEU A 272 -26.68 1.01 -5.60
CA LEU A 272 -28.13 1.16 -5.49
C LEU A 272 -28.81 1.40 -6.85
N LYS A 273 -28.21 2.24 -7.70
CA LYS A 273 -28.74 2.54 -9.05
C LYS A 273 -28.73 1.30 -9.96
N ASN A 274 -27.64 0.54 -9.94
CA ASN A 274 -27.46 -0.61 -10.83
C ASN A 274 -28.25 -1.84 -10.40
N GLY A 275 -28.53 -2.01 -9.10
CA GLY A 275 -29.23 -3.18 -8.57
C GLY A 275 -30.75 -3.21 -8.83
N HIS A 276 -31.32 -2.22 -9.53
CA HIS A 276 -32.77 -2.02 -9.66
C HIS A 276 -33.53 -2.02 -8.33
N HIS A 277 -32.83 -1.75 -7.22
CA HIS A 277 -33.45 -1.59 -5.94
C HIS A 277 -34.17 -0.24 -5.95
N ASN A 278 -35.47 -0.23 -5.66
CA ASN A 278 -36.23 1.02 -5.51
C ASN A 278 -35.55 1.87 -4.44
N THR A 279 -34.79 2.88 -4.87
CA THR A 279 -34.05 3.83 -4.03
C THR A 279 -34.95 4.50 -2.99
N SER A 280 -36.26 4.54 -3.23
CA SER A 280 -37.28 5.04 -2.31
C SER A 280 -37.48 4.21 -1.02
N ARG A 281 -36.99 2.96 -0.95
CA ARG A 281 -37.21 2.07 0.21
C ARG A 281 -36.05 2.02 1.21
N VAL A 282 -34.81 2.28 0.78
CA VAL A 282 -33.66 2.23 1.69
C VAL A 282 -33.48 3.61 2.31
N LYS A 283 -34.20 3.89 3.40
CA LYS A 283 -34.14 5.20 4.08
C LYS A 283 -32.85 5.38 4.90
N ASP A 284 -32.26 4.29 5.39
CA ASP A 284 -31.16 4.33 6.36
C ASP A 284 -30.12 3.22 6.09
N GLY A 285 -29.44 3.30 4.94
CA GLY A 285 -28.32 2.41 4.65
C GLY A 285 -27.07 2.74 5.46
N SER A 286 -26.18 1.77 5.61
CA SER A 286 -24.87 1.98 6.22
C SER A 286 -23.73 1.46 5.36
N ILE A 287 -22.61 2.18 5.35
CA ILE A 287 -21.40 1.79 4.63
C ILE A 287 -20.33 1.45 5.66
N LEU A 288 -19.85 0.21 5.66
CA LEU A 288 -18.67 -0.21 6.40
C LEU A 288 -17.44 -0.07 5.51
N ILE A 289 -16.55 0.86 5.86
CA ILE A 289 -15.26 1.04 5.21
C ILE A 289 -14.20 0.39 6.10
N THR A 290 -13.44 -0.55 5.56
CA THR A 290 -12.34 -1.23 6.26
C THR A 290 -10.99 -0.90 5.65
N ILE A 291 -9.94 -0.86 6.47
CA ILE A 291 -8.56 -0.67 6.01
C ILE A 291 -7.59 -1.39 6.96
N ASP A 292 -6.57 -2.02 6.39
CA ASP A 292 -5.55 -2.72 7.17
C ASP A 292 -4.33 -1.78 7.41
N ALA A 293 -3.86 -1.75 8.66
CA ALA A 293 -2.67 -1.02 9.08
C ALA A 293 -1.71 -1.96 9.82
N TYR A 294 -0.41 -1.75 9.67
CA TYR A 294 0.58 -2.52 10.42
C TYR A 294 0.79 -1.91 11.81
N SER A 295 0.89 -2.77 12.83
CA SER A 295 1.04 -2.34 14.23
C SER A 295 2.30 -1.51 14.49
N PHE A 296 3.32 -1.66 13.64
CA PHE A 296 4.58 -0.92 13.71
C PHE A 296 4.54 0.42 12.95
N ASP A 297 3.48 0.71 12.19
CA ASP A 297 3.27 2.00 11.52
C ASP A 297 2.35 2.91 12.36
N LYS A 298 2.90 3.39 13.48
CA LYS A 298 2.18 4.26 14.43
C LYS A 298 1.73 5.59 13.84
N HIS A 299 2.34 6.04 12.75
CA HIS A 299 1.88 7.24 12.05
C HIS A 299 0.54 6.98 11.38
N PHE A 300 0.47 5.90 10.60
CA PHE A 300 -0.74 5.53 9.87
C PHE A 300 -1.90 5.15 10.79
N GLU A 301 -1.67 4.44 11.89
CA GLU A 301 -2.70 4.17 12.90
C GLU A 301 -3.32 5.46 13.48
N LYS A 302 -2.47 6.43 13.85
CA LYS A 302 -2.93 7.73 14.39
C LYS A 302 -3.71 8.52 13.36
N LEU A 303 -3.27 8.47 12.10
CA LEU A 303 -3.97 9.10 10.99
C LEU A 303 -5.37 8.50 10.83
N LEU A 304 -5.49 7.17 10.84
CA LEU A 304 -6.77 6.48 10.77
C LEU A 304 -7.69 6.86 11.94
N ALA A 305 -7.17 6.83 13.17
CA ALA A 305 -7.93 7.25 14.35
C ALA A 305 -8.41 8.71 14.26
N LYS A 306 -7.58 9.62 13.75
CA LYS A 306 -7.95 11.02 13.49
C LYS A 306 -9.09 11.16 12.48
N ASN A 307 -9.18 10.24 11.52
CA ASN A 307 -10.25 10.17 10.52
C ASN A 307 -11.48 9.37 11.01
N GLY A 308 -11.57 9.08 12.31
CA GLY A 308 -12.72 8.40 12.91
C GLY A 308 -12.75 6.88 12.74
N PHE A 309 -11.70 6.28 12.16
CA PHE A 309 -11.58 4.83 12.10
C PHE A 309 -11.29 4.25 13.48
N LYS A 310 -11.84 3.06 13.75
CA LYS A 310 -11.62 2.31 14.99
C LYS A 310 -11.07 0.93 14.67
N ALA A 311 -10.10 0.46 15.45
CA ALA A 311 -9.60 -0.92 15.32
C ALA A 311 -10.72 -1.91 15.69
N ILE A 312 -10.96 -2.90 14.84
CA ILE A 312 -12.00 -3.92 15.02
C ILE A 312 -11.44 -5.35 15.09
N ASP A 313 -10.30 -5.60 14.45
CA ASP A 313 -9.68 -6.92 14.40
C ASP A 313 -8.15 -6.78 14.41
N VAL A 314 -7.48 -7.79 14.95
CA VAL A 314 -6.02 -7.85 15.10
C VAL A 314 -5.55 -9.21 14.62
N ASN A 315 -4.74 -9.21 13.56
CA ASN A 315 -4.22 -10.43 12.98
C ASN A 315 -2.69 -10.49 13.06
N TYR A 316 -2.14 -11.55 13.65
CA TYR A 316 -0.69 -11.76 13.79
C TYR A 316 -0.04 -12.35 12.52
N THR A 317 -0.55 -11.99 11.35
CA THR A 317 0.04 -12.29 10.05
C THR A 317 0.45 -11.01 9.36
N VAL A 318 1.70 -10.93 8.93
CA VAL A 318 2.24 -9.75 8.23
C VAL A 318 1.76 -9.70 6.79
N ASN A 319 1.46 -10.84 6.17
CA ASN A 319 0.90 -10.87 4.82
C ASN A 319 -0.62 -10.69 4.81
N ALA A 320 -1.07 -9.44 4.71
CA ALA A 320 -2.49 -9.11 4.62
C ALA A 320 -3.18 -9.60 3.32
N LEU A 321 -2.40 -9.92 2.28
CA LEU A 321 -2.91 -10.27 0.95
C LEU A 321 -3.14 -11.77 0.75
N ASP A 322 -2.55 -12.61 1.59
CA ASP A 322 -2.62 -14.07 1.49
C ASP A 322 -3.08 -14.66 2.83
N LYS A 323 -4.38 -14.48 3.12
CA LYS A 323 -4.98 -14.90 4.39
C LYS A 323 -4.95 -16.41 4.60
N ASP A 324 -4.87 -17.19 3.53
CA ASP A 324 -4.86 -18.65 3.58
C ASP A 324 -3.48 -19.23 3.89
N LYS A 325 -2.41 -18.45 3.69
CA LYS A 325 -1.05 -18.88 3.99
C LYS A 325 -0.84 -18.98 5.49
N LYS A 326 -0.84 -20.21 6.00
CA LYS A 326 -0.47 -20.49 7.39
C LYS A 326 0.98 -20.08 7.65
N VAL A 327 1.16 -19.12 8.53
CA VAL A 327 2.45 -18.73 9.07
C VAL A 327 2.94 -19.86 10.01
N GLY A 328 4.24 -20.15 9.98
CA GLY A 328 4.81 -21.15 10.89
C GLY A 328 4.66 -20.72 12.35
N ARG A 329 4.41 -21.66 13.27
CA ARG A 329 4.16 -21.38 14.71
C ARG A 329 5.23 -20.50 15.36
N ILE A 330 6.49 -20.66 14.95
CA ILE A 330 7.62 -19.86 15.48
C ILE A 330 7.47 -18.39 15.08
N TYR A 331 7.11 -18.11 13.83
CA TYR A 331 6.87 -16.74 13.37
C TYR A 331 5.69 -16.11 14.08
N GLU A 332 4.59 -16.85 14.26
CA GLU A 332 3.43 -16.36 15.01
C GLU A 332 3.80 -16.01 16.47
N LEU A 333 4.60 -16.85 17.12
CA LEU A 333 5.10 -16.58 18.47
C LEU A 333 5.98 -15.33 18.50
N LEU A 334 6.89 -15.17 17.53
CA LEU A 334 7.74 -13.98 17.42
C LEU A 334 6.90 -12.73 17.15
N TYR A 335 5.94 -12.79 16.23
CA TYR A 335 5.02 -11.68 15.96
C TYR A 335 4.25 -11.27 17.21
N LYS A 336 3.72 -12.23 17.96
CA LYS A 336 3.08 -11.96 19.27
C LYS A 336 4.05 -11.37 20.28
N LEU A 337 5.27 -11.91 20.38
CA LEU A 337 6.29 -11.44 21.33
C LEU A 337 6.72 -9.99 21.07
N PHE A 338 6.83 -9.61 19.80
CA PHE A 338 7.20 -8.25 19.39
C PHE A 338 6.00 -7.33 19.15
N GLY A 339 4.76 -7.81 19.34
CA GLY A 339 3.55 -7.04 19.07
C GLY A 339 3.39 -6.64 17.60
N ILE A 340 3.88 -7.46 16.67
CA ILE A 340 3.76 -7.27 15.23
C ILE A 340 2.44 -7.89 14.77
N SER A 341 1.52 -7.05 14.32
CA SER A 341 0.23 -7.46 13.79
C SER A 341 -0.17 -6.58 12.60
N THR A 342 -1.14 -7.08 11.84
CA THR A 342 -1.94 -6.31 10.91
C THR A 342 -3.28 -6.08 11.57
N ASP A 343 -3.58 -4.83 11.89
CA ASP A 343 -4.79 -4.42 12.57
C ASP A 343 -5.79 -3.90 11.52
N THR A 344 -7.01 -4.43 11.52
CA THR A 344 -8.07 -3.94 10.65
C THR A 344 -8.83 -2.84 11.36
N PHE A 345 -8.86 -1.68 10.73
CA PHE A 345 -9.59 -0.50 11.15
C PHE A 345 -10.88 -0.38 10.34
N ALA A 346 -11.94 0.08 10.99
CA ALA A 346 -13.25 0.28 10.38
C ALA A 346 -13.83 1.67 10.65
N LEU A 347 -14.52 2.20 9.65
CA LEU A 347 -15.33 3.41 9.72
C LEU A 347 -16.74 3.06 9.23
N ILE A 348 -17.75 3.36 10.04
CA ILE A 348 -19.16 3.16 9.70
C ILE A 348 -19.74 4.52 9.34
N LEU A 349 -20.30 4.63 8.13
CA LEU A 349 -21.03 5.81 7.66
C LEU A 349 -22.52 5.50 7.60
N SER A 350 -23.34 6.33 8.20
CA SER A 350 -24.79 6.30 8.00
C SER A 350 -25.15 7.14 6.78
N THR A 351 -25.85 6.57 5.81
CA THR A 351 -26.31 7.31 4.64
C THR A 351 -27.69 7.90 4.93
N SER A 352 -27.74 8.98 5.72
CA SER A 352 -28.94 9.82 5.77
C SER A 352 -29.07 10.60 4.45
N ASN A 353 -30.27 11.09 4.13
CA ASN A 353 -30.55 11.79 2.86
C ASN A 353 -29.63 12.99 2.58
N GLU A 354 -29.02 13.59 3.60
CA GLU A 354 -28.10 14.73 3.51
C GLU A 354 -26.81 14.41 2.73
N ASP A 355 -26.35 13.16 2.74
CA ASP A 355 -25.12 12.74 2.04
C ASP A 355 -25.26 12.81 0.51
N VAL A 356 -26.48 12.78 -0.04
CA VAL A 356 -26.72 12.87 -1.49
C VAL A 356 -26.46 14.28 -2.01
N GLU A 357 -26.69 15.31 -1.19
CA GLU A 357 -26.47 16.72 -1.55
C GLU A 357 -24.97 17.06 -1.57
N LEU A 358 -24.22 16.60 -0.56
CA LEU A 358 -22.76 16.78 -0.49
C LEU A 358 -22.01 16.21 -1.70
N ILE A 359 -22.47 15.08 -2.24
CA ILE A 359 -21.85 14.47 -3.43
C ILE A 359 -22.10 15.34 -4.67
N LYS A 360 -23.32 15.87 -4.84
CA LYS A 360 -23.66 16.75 -5.98
C LYS A 360 -22.81 18.01 -5.97
N ASP A 361 -22.67 18.64 -4.81
CA ASP A 361 -21.85 19.85 -4.66
C ASP A 361 -20.37 19.60 -4.97
N SER A 362 -19.83 18.44 -4.56
CA SER A 362 -18.45 18.06 -4.88
C SER A 362 -18.19 17.82 -6.37
N GLN A 363 -19.17 17.31 -7.11
CA GLN A 363 -19.07 17.09 -8.56
C GLN A 363 -19.11 18.42 -9.31
N LEU A 364 -19.97 19.35 -8.88
CA LEU A 364 -20.04 20.70 -9.45
C LEU A 364 -18.72 21.46 -9.28
N LEU A 365 -18.01 21.27 -8.16
CA LEU A 365 -16.68 21.87 -7.95
C LEU A 365 -15.59 21.29 -8.87
N LYS A 366 -15.66 19.99 -9.20
CA LYS A 366 -14.70 19.37 -10.14
C LYS A 366 -14.90 19.86 -11.58
N ASP A 367 -16.15 20.01 -12.01
CA ASP A 367 -16.45 20.49 -13.38
C ASP A 367 -16.10 21.98 -13.59
N GLY A 368 -16.08 22.78 -12.51
CA GLY A 368 -15.64 24.17 -12.55
C GLY A 368 -14.12 24.38 -12.65
N SER A 369 -13.31 23.39 -12.28
CA SER A 369 -11.84 23.49 -12.23
C SER A 369 -11.14 23.13 -13.55
N SER A 370 -11.88 22.70 -14.58
CA SER A 370 -11.33 22.26 -15.88
C SER A 370 -11.47 23.32 -16.99
N LYS A 371 -11.64 24.61 -16.63
CA LYS A 371 -11.68 25.72 -17.59
C LYS A 371 -10.42 26.57 -17.54
#